data_AF-A0A6J4NFV8-F1
#
_entry.id   AF-A0A6J4NFV8-F1
#
_cell.length_a   1.000
_cell.length_b   1.000
_cell.length_c   1.000
_cell.angle_alpha   90.00
_cell.angle_beta   90.00
_cell.angle_gamma   90.00
#
_symmetry.space_group_name_H-M   'P 1'
#
loop_
_entity.id
_entity.type
_entity.pdbx_description
1 polymer ?
#
loop_
_entity_poly.entity_id
_entity_poly.type
_entity_poly.pdbx_seq_one_letter_code
_entity_poly.pdbx_strand_id
1 'polypeptide(L)'
;MTGRCAVADRTTPRARLDTPRELRRPLVRRPAYDSDTFGVFAEQFARFMGTAKFLMYMTLFVIVWVTVNVLAPGDLKWDEYPFIFLTLMLSLQASYAAPLILLAQNRQEARDRVIYEQDRQADVRAHADMEFLAREVASLRMSIGEAATRDFVRSELRALLQELDERAGSHAAEDDPDRRTT
;
A
#
# COMPACT_ATOMS: atom_id res chain seq x y z
N MET A 1 -35.73 59.56 -33.35
CA MET A 1 -35.66 58.85 -32.05
C MET A 1 -35.13 57.45 -32.30
N THR A 2 -33.84 57.22 -32.00
CA THR A 2 -33.33 56.22 -31.04
C THR A 2 -33.77 54.78 -31.37
N GLY A 3 -32.91 53.82 -31.69
CA GLY A 3 -31.49 53.62 -31.45
C GLY A 3 -31.28 52.12 -31.22
N ARG A 4 -30.28 51.52 -31.85
CA ARG A 4 -29.68 50.24 -31.40
C ARG A 4 -28.38 49.98 -32.15
N CYS A 5 -27.27 50.37 -31.54
CA CYS A 5 -25.97 49.77 -31.79
C CYS A 5 -26.06 48.27 -31.44
N ALA A 6 -25.92 47.40 -32.42
CA ALA A 6 -25.56 46.01 -32.17
C ALA A 6 -24.04 45.96 -31.96
N VAL A 7 -23.61 45.99 -30.70
CA VAL A 7 -22.23 45.65 -30.32
C VAL A 7 -22.08 44.15 -30.55
N ALA A 8 -21.39 43.78 -31.64
CA ALA A 8 -20.91 42.42 -31.84
C ALA A 8 -19.71 42.21 -30.91
N ASP A 9 -19.96 41.65 -29.72
CA ASP A 9 -18.92 41.21 -28.82
C ASP A 9 -18.22 39.99 -29.44
N ARG A 10 -17.05 40.21 -30.04
CA ARG A 10 -16.17 39.14 -30.50
C ARG A 10 -15.39 38.66 -29.28
N THR A 11 -15.94 37.70 -28.55
CA THR A 11 -15.20 36.97 -27.53
C THR A 11 -14.14 36.09 -28.20
N THR A 12 -12.94 36.64 -28.40
CA THR A 12 -11.77 35.87 -28.79
C THR A 12 -11.42 34.90 -27.64
N PRO A 13 -11.31 33.58 -27.88
CA PRO A 13 -10.83 32.67 -26.84
C PRO A 13 -9.38 33.04 -26.51
N ARG A 14 -9.14 33.57 -25.31
CA ARG A 14 -7.79 33.80 -24.79
C ARG A 14 -7.11 32.43 -24.67
N ALA A 15 -6.16 32.16 -25.56
CA ALA A 15 -5.27 31.02 -25.45
C ALA A 15 -4.51 31.13 -24.12
N ARG A 16 -4.89 30.29 -23.15
CA ARG A 16 -4.15 30.16 -21.88
C ARG A 16 -2.74 29.67 -22.20
N LEU A 17 -1.76 30.50 -21.89
CA LEU A 17 -0.33 30.28 -22.11
C LEU A 17 0.36 29.62 -20.91
N ASP A 18 -0.38 28.87 -20.09
CA ASP A 18 0.12 28.31 -18.83
C ASP A 18 0.49 26.82 -18.90
N THR A 19 0.57 26.24 -20.09
CA THR A 19 1.09 24.88 -20.24
C THR A 19 2.57 24.97 -20.63
N PRO A 20 3.52 24.68 -19.72
CA PRO A 20 4.91 24.58 -20.10
C PRO A 20 5.03 23.48 -21.16
N ARG A 21 5.37 23.88 -22.38
CA ARG A 21 5.63 22.98 -23.49
C ARG A 21 6.95 22.28 -23.19
N GLU A 22 6.89 21.11 -22.57
CA GLU A 22 8.08 20.27 -22.36
C GLU A 22 8.60 19.78 -23.71
N LEU A 23 9.45 20.60 -24.33
CA LEU A 23 10.16 20.28 -25.55
C LEU A 23 11.41 19.43 -25.22
N ARG A 24 11.25 18.35 -24.45
CA ARG A 24 12.30 17.35 -24.29
C ARG A 24 12.06 16.24 -25.30
N ARG A 25 12.53 16.45 -26.54
CA ARG A 25 12.82 15.32 -27.43
C ARG A 25 13.95 14.52 -26.79
N PRO A 26 13.76 13.28 -26.33
CA PRO A 26 14.89 12.45 -25.94
C PRO A 26 15.70 12.16 -27.20
N LEU A 27 16.88 12.76 -27.30
CA LEU A 27 17.82 12.59 -28.43
C LEU A 27 18.39 11.17 -28.51
N VAL A 28 18.11 10.33 -27.51
CA VAL A 28 18.55 8.95 -27.42
C VAL A 28 17.30 8.06 -27.41
N ARG A 29 17.11 7.32 -28.50
CA ARG A 29 16.22 6.15 -28.53
C ARG A 29 16.81 5.15 -27.53
N ARG A 30 16.37 5.20 -26.27
CA ARG A 30 16.67 4.12 -25.33
C ARG A 30 16.20 2.84 -26.03
N PRO A 31 17.08 1.86 -26.28
CA PRO A 31 16.60 0.57 -26.75
C PRO A 31 15.58 0.13 -25.72
N ALA A 32 14.33 -0.06 -26.16
CA ALA A 32 13.32 -0.74 -25.37
C ALA A 32 13.85 -2.17 -25.26
N TYR A 33 14.71 -2.39 -24.28
CA TYR A 33 15.10 -3.71 -23.85
C TYR A 33 13.80 -4.43 -23.56
N ASP A 34 13.57 -5.55 -24.24
CA ASP A 34 12.37 -6.35 -24.09
C ASP A 34 12.36 -6.95 -22.66
N SER A 35 11.88 -6.15 -21.72
CA SER A 35 11.91 -6.42 -20.28
C SER A 35 11.09 -7.64 -19.90
N ASP A 36 10.15 -8.04 -20.77
CA ASP A 36 9.22 -9.12 -20.50
C ASP A 36 9.89 -10.49 -20.69
N THR A 37 10.62 -10.71 -21.78
CA THR A 37 11.30 -11.99 -22.01
C THR A 37 12.43 -12.22 -21.01
N PHE A 38 13.33 -11.25 -20.85
CA PHE A 38 14.41 -11.34 -19.86
C PHE A 38 13.90 -11.37 -18.41
N GLY A 39 12.78 -10.70 -18.14
CA GLY A 39 12.14 -10.72 -16.83
C GLY A 39 11.62 -12.11 -16.45
N VAL A 40 10.98 -12.82 -17.38
CA VAL A 40 10.53 -14.22 -17.15
C VAL A 40 11.71 -15.16 -16.93
N PHE A 41 12.77 -15.02 -17.73
CA PHE A 41 14.01 -15.81 -17.55
C PHE A 41 14.66 -15.55 -16.19
N ALA A 42 14.80 -14.29 -15.76
CA ALA A 42 15.36 -13.92 -14.46
C ALA A 42 14.52 -14.46 -13.30
N GLU A 43 13.18 -14.44 -13.41
CA GLU A 43 12.27 -14.98 -12.40
C GLU A 43 12.35 -16.50 -12.28
N GLN A 44 12.51 -17.20 -13.41
CA GLN A 44 12.75 -18.63 -13.41
C GLN A 44 14.13 -18.98 -12.84
N PHE A 45 15.17 -18.22 -13.20
CA PHE A 45 16.52 -18.37 -12.66
C PHE A 45 16.57 -18.12 -11.14
N ALA A 46 15.90 -17.07 -10.65
CA ALA A 46 15.84 -16.76 -9.23
C ALA A 46 15.15 -17.88 -8.43
N ARG A 47 14.03 -18.43 -8.94
CA ARG A 47 13.35 -19.58 -8.33
C ARG A 47 14.21 -20.84 -8.35
N PHE A 48 14.96 -21.05 -9.43
CA PHE A 48 15.86 -22.19 -9.58
C PHE A 48 17.05 -22.12 -8.60
N MET A 49 17.70 -20.96 -8.50
CA MET A 49 18.86 -20.74 -7.62
C MET A 49 18.48 -20.74 -6.13
N GLY A 50 17.25 -20.33 -5.78
CA GLY A 50 16.74 -20.38 -4.40
C GLY A 50 16.38 -21.78 -3.89
N THR A 51 16.47 -22.82 -4.73
CA THR A 51 16.10 -24.20 -4.37
C THR A 51 17.35 -25.05 -4.07
N ALA A 52 17.32 -25.86 -3.00
CA ALA A 52 18.42 -26.79 -2.64
C ALA A 52 18.80 -27.80 -3.75
N LYS A 53 17.92 -28.00 -4.74
CA LYS A 53 18.15 -28.84 -5.92
C LYS A 53 19.28 -28.32 -6.81
N PHE A 54 19.48 -27.01 -6.93
CA PHE A 54 20.57 -26.46 -7.74
C PHE A 54 21.94 -26.89 -7.22
N LEU A 55 22.15 -26.75 -5.90
CA LEU A 55 23.39 -27.17 -5.26
C LEU A 55 23.64 -28.67 -5.46
N MET A 56 22.60 -29.49 -5.33
CA MET A 56 22.70 -30.95 -5.58
C MET A 56 23.15 -31.27 -7.01
N TYR A 57 22.57 -30.63 -8.03
CA TYR A 57 22.98 -30.84 -9.41
C TYR A 57 24.41 -30.35 -9.67
N MET A 58 24.81 -29.21 -9.11
CA MET A 58 26.18 -28.70 -9.24
C MET A 58 27.21 -29.62 -8.57
N THR A 59 26.92 -30.12 -7.36
CA THR A 59 27.77 -31.09 -6.68
C THR A 59 27.88 -32.39 -7.47
N LEU A 60 26.75 -32.92 -7.97
CA LEU A 60 26.75 -34.11 -8.80
C LEU A 60 27.57 -33.92 -10.08
N PHE A 61 27.42 -32.77 -10.74
CA PHE A 61 28.20 -32.43 -11.93
C PHE A 61 29.70 -32.46 -11.64
N VAL A 62 30.15 -31.82 -10.55
CA VAL A 62 31.57 -31.82 -10.14
C VAL A 62 32.05 -33.25 -9.84
N ILE A 63 31.27 -34.03 -9.10
CA ILE A 63 31.62 -35.42 -8.79
C ILE A 63 31.76 -36.24 -10.08
N VAL A 64 30.77 -36.17 -10.98
CA VAL A 64 30.79 -36.90 -12.25
C VAL A 64 31.99 -36.49 -13.10
N TRP A 65 32.30 -35.19 -13.19
CA TRP A 65 33.45 -34.69 -13.95
C TRP A 65 34.76 -35.26 -13.41
N VAL A 66 34.96 -35.20 -12.09
CA VAL A 66 36.14 -35.74 -11.43
C VAL A 66 36.21 -37.26 -11.62
N THR A 67 35.11 -37.99 -11.41
CA THR A 67 35.06 -39.44 -11.60
C THR A 67 35.43 -39.84 -13.03
N VAL A 68 34.87 -39.18 -14.05
CA VAL A 68 35.18 -39.47 -15.45
C VAL A 68 36.66 -39.23 -15.75
N ASN A 69 37.23 -38.11 -15.30
CA ASN A 69 38.63 -37.79 -15.58
C ASN A 69 39.64 -38.62 -14.76
N VAL A 70 39.26 -39.08 -13.57
CA VAL A 70 40.12 -39.95 -12.74
C VAL A 70 40.08 -41.41 -13.21
N LEU A 71 38.91 -41.93 -13.61
CA LEU A 71 38.76 -43.31 -14.08
C LEU A 71 39.06 -43.47 -15.58
N ALA A 72 39.18 -42.38 -16.34
CA ALA A 72 39.52 -42.44 -17.75
C ALA A 72 40.92 -43.06 -17.96
N PRO A 73 41.08 -44.01 -18.89
CA PRO A 73 42.38 -44.48 -19.35
C PRO A 73 43.22 -43.31 -19.87
N GLY A 74 44.55 -43.38 -19.76
CA GLY A 74 45.48 -42.26 -20.00
C GLY A 74 45.26 -41.49 -21.31
N ASP A 75 44.77 -42.14 -22.36
CA ASP A 75 44.52 -41.51 -23.67
C ASP A 75 43.18 -40.74 -23.76
N LEU A 76 42.27 -40.89 -22.79
CA LEU A 76 40.96 -40.21 -22.73
C LEU A 76 40.84 -39.21 -21.57
N LYS A 77 41.93 -38.95 -20.84
CA LYS A 77 41.94 -37.94 -19.77
C LYS A 77 41.94 -36.55 -20.40
N TRP A 78 40.79 -35.90 -20.40
CA TRP A 78 40.66 -34.54 -20.93
C TRP A 78 41.10 -33.45 -19.93
N ASP A 79 41.00 -33.72 -18.63
CA ASP A 79 41.30 -32.77 -17.55
C ASP A 79 42.00 -33.47 -16.37
N GLU A 80 43.33 -33.61 -16.44
CA GLU A 80 44.15 -34.23 -15.38
C GLU A 80 44.36 -33.27 -14.21
N TYR A 81 44.62 -33.81 -13.01
CA TYR A 81 44.89 -33.02 -11.80
C TYR A 81 45.98 -31.95 -12.10
N PRO A 82 45.69 -30.65 -11.91
CA PRO A 82 44.73 -30.04 -10.97
C PRO A 82 43.34 -29.63 -11.53
N PHE A 83 42.84 -30.23 -12.61
CA PHE A 83 41.51 -29.93 -13.20
C PHE A 83 41.35 -28.47 -13.69
N ILE A 84 42.20 -28.07 -14.63
CA ILE A 84 42.21 -26.69 -15.15
C ILE A 84 40.92 -26.35 -15.89
N PHE A 85 40.33 -27.28 -16.65
CA PHE A 85 39.11 -27.01 -17.41
C PHE A 85 37.91 -26.84 -16.50
N LEU A 86 37.77 -27.71 -15.49
CA LEU A 86 36.74 -27.56 -14.46
C LEU A 86 36.86 -26.19 -13.78
N THR A 87 38.07 -25.79 -13.40
CA THR A 87 38.32 -24.52 -12.72
C THR A 87 37.99 -23.32 -13.60
N LEU A 88 38.40 -23.34 -14.88
CA LEU A 88 38.09 -22.30 -15.86
C LEU A 88 36.58 -22.17 -16.10
N MET A 89 35.88 -23.30 -16.17
CA MET A 89 34.43 -23.30 -16.35
C MET A 89 33.71 -22.77 -15.13
N LEU A 90 34.13 -23.13 -13.91
CA LEU A 90 33.56 -22.59 -12.66
C LEU A 90 33.82 -21.08 -12.51
N SER A 91 35.01 -20.60 -12.88
CA SER A 91 35.33 -19.17 -12.81
C SER A 91 34.52 -18.36 -13.82
N LEU A 92 34.38 -18.86 -15.05
CA LEU A 92 33.46 -18.28 -16.05
C LEU A 92 32.02 -18.31 -15.53
N GLN A 93 31.62 -19.40 -14.87
CA GLN A 93 30.27 -19.56 -14.33
C GLN A 93 29.93 -18.50 -13.28
N ALA A 94 30.86 -18.19 -12.39
CA ALA A 94 30.71 -17.10 -11.45
C ALA A 94 30.68 -15.73 -12.15
N SER A 95 31.53 -15.53 -13.16
CA SER A 95 31.63 -14.25 -13.89
C SER A 95 30.34 -13.88 -14.63
N TYR A 96 29.69 -14.83 -15.31
CA TYR A 96 28.43 -14.53 -16.01
C TYR A 96 27.22 -14.44 -15.07
N ALA A 97 27.28 -15.05 -13.89
CA ALA A 97 26.20 -14.99 -12.91
C ALA A 97 26.01 -13.57 -12.36
N ALA A 98 27.09 -12.84 -12.10
CA ALA A 98 27.03 -11.48 -11.56
C ALA A 98 26.16 -10.49 -12.36
N PRO A 99 26.35 -10.32 -13.70
CA PRO A 99 25.49 -9.44 -14.48
C PRO A 99 24.04 -9.92 -14.55
N LEU A 100 23.79 -11.23 -14.63
CA LEU A 100 22.41 -11.77 -14.61
C LEU A 100 21.71 -11.48 -13.27
N ILE A 101 22.43 -11.62 -12.16
CA ILE A 101 21.92 -11.30 -10.82
C ILE A 101 21.61 -9.79 -10.72
N LEU A 102 22.49 -8.93 -11.23
CA LEU A 102 22.27 -7.48 -11.23
C LEU A 102 21.01 -7.08 -11.99
N LEU A 103 20.74 -7.70 -13.15
CA LEU A 103 19.50 -7.44 -13.88
C LEU A 103 18.26 -7.95 -13.13
N ALA A 104 18.35 -9.12 -12.49
CA ALA A 104 17.27 -9.65 -11.66
C ALA A 104 16.98 -8.73 -10.46
N GLN A 105 18.03 -8.20 -9.81
CA GLN A 105 17.94 -7.29 -8.68
C GLN A 105 17.33 -5.94 -9.07
N ASN A 106 17.78 -5.32 -10.17
CA ASN A 106 17.21 -4.05 -10.67
C ASN A 106 15.68 -4.12 -10.85
N ARG A 107 15.15 -5.29 -11.21
CA ARG A 107 13.72 -5.49 -11.38
C ARG A 107 12.98 -5.69 -10.06
N GLN A 108 13.58 -6.39 -9.10
CA GLN A 108 13.01 -6.50 -7.75
C GLN A 108 12.96 -5.13 -7.09
N GLU A 109 14.06 -4.35 -7.15
CA GLU A 109 14.10 -2.99 -6.62
C GLU A 109 13.05 -2.07 -7.24
N ALA A 110 12.74 -2.22 -8.54
CA ALA A 110 11.68 -1.47 -9.19
C ALA A 110 10.28 -1.84 -8.66
N ARG A 111 10.01 -3.12 -8.42
CA ARG A 111 8.74 -3.60 -7.81
C ARG A 111 8.64 -3.12 -6.36
N ASP A 112 9.71 -3.30 -5.59
CA ASP A 112 9.79 -2.91 -4.18
C ASP A 112 9.59 -1.40 -4.01
N ARG A 113 10.11 -0.58 -4.93
CA ARG A 113 9.85 0.86 -4.96
C ARG A 113 8.36 1.18 -5.11
N VAL A 114 7.66 0.54 -6.05
CA VAL A 114 6.22 0.78 -6.27
C VAL A 114 5.42 0.38 -5.04
N ILE A 115 5.73 -0.78 -4.45
CA ILE A 115 5.09 -1.24 -3.21
C ILE A 115 5.33 -0.24 -2.08
N TYR A 116 6.57 0.24 -1.91
CA TYR A 116 6.91 1.23 -0.90
C TYR A 116 6.18 2.57 -1.09
N GLU A 117 6.05 3.05 -2.33
CA GLU A 117 5.31 4.27 -2.63
C GLU A 117 3.81 4.12 -2.31
N GLN A 118 3.22 2.95 -2.63
CA GLN A 118 1.83 2.65 -2.31
C GLN A 118 1.60 2.53 -0.80
N ASP A 119 2.50 1.85 -0.09
CA ASP A 119 2.45 1.69 1.37
C ASP A 119 2.53 3.05 2.07
N ARG A 120 3.47 3.91 1.64
CA ARG A 120 3.55 5.30 2.11
C ARG A 120 2.24 6.07 1.88
N GLN A 121 1.61 5.93 0.72
CA GLN A 121 0.34 6.59 0.44
C GLN A 121 -0.82 6.02 1.26
N ALA A 122 -0.79 4.73 1.57
CA ALA A 122 -1.77 4.10 2.45
C ALA A 122 -1.60 4.59 3.89
N ASP A 123 -0.37 4.68 4.39
CA ASP A 123 -0.04 5.14 5.73
C ASP A 123 -0.47 6.61 5.97
N VAL A 124 -0.19 7.48 4.99
CA VAL A 124 -0.67 8.88 5.04
C VAL A 124 -2.20 8.96 5.09
N ARG A 125 -2.91 8.11 4.33
CA ARG A 125 -4.38 8.05 4.37
C ARG A 125 -4.88 7.51 5.71
N ALA A 126 -4.26 6.46 6.23
CA ALA A 126 -4.61 5.87 7.52
C ALA A 126 -4.44 6.87 8.67
N HIS A 127 -3.37 7.66 8.64
CA HIS A 127 -3.17 8.77 9.59
C HIS A 127 -4.28 9.82 9.51
N ALA A 128 -4.66 10.25 8.31
CA ALA A 128 -5.74 11.21 8.12
C ALA A 128 -7.11 10.67 8.57
N ASP A 129 -7.40 9.40 8.28
CA ASP A 129 -8.63 8.73 8.70
C ASP A 129 -8.70 8.61 10.23
N MET A 130 -7.57 8.29 10.88
CA MET A 130 -7.47 8.24 12.33
C MET A 130 -7.70 9.62 12.96
N GLU A 131 -7.11 10.68 12.41
CA GLU A 131 -7.37 12.04 12.87
C GLU A 131 -8.82 12.45 12.69
N PHE A 132 -9.44 12.09 11.57
CA PHE A 132 -10.86 12.35 11.32
C PHE A 132 -11.74 11.63 12.36
N LEU A 133 -11.52 10.32 12.54
CA LEU A 133 -12.24 9.54 13.54
C LEU A 133 -12.03 10.07 14.96
N ALA A 134 -10.81 10.50 15.30
CA ALA A 134 -10.53 11.09 16.61
C ALA A 134 -11.32 12.39 16.85
N ARG A 135 -11.40 13.26 15.83
CA ARG A 135 -12.22 14.48 15.89
C ARG A 135 -13.71 14.16 15.99
N GLU A 136 -14.17 13.16 15.25
CA GLU A 136 -15.58 12.76 15.25
C GLU A 136 -15.99 12.10 16.57
N VAL A 137 -15.10 11.31 17.18
CA VAL A 137 -15.32 10.75 18.52
C VAL A 137 -15.31 11.88 19.57
N ALA A 138 -14.43 12.88 19.42
CA ALA A 138 -14.40 14.03 20.32
C ALA A 138 -15.68 14.89 20.22
N SER A 139 -16.19 15.13 19.01
CA SER A 139 -17.45 15.86 18.79
C SER A 139 -18.65 15.09 19.32
N LEU A 140 -18.70 13.77 19.06
CA LEU A 140 -19.72 12.88 19.61
C LEU A 140 -19.70 12.91 21.15
N ARG A 141 -18.52 12.80 21.76
CA ARG A 141 -18.35 12.88 23.22
C ARG A 141 -18.86 14.21 23.78
N MET A 142 -18.58 15.33 23.12
CA MET A 142 -19.06 16.65 23.57
C MET A 142 -20.58 16.75 23.48
N SER A 143 -21.17 16.31 22.37
CA SER A 143 -22.64 16.32 22.17
C SER A 143 -23.37 15.44 23.20
N ILE A 144 -22.82 14.27 23.53
CA ILE A 144 -23.35 13.40 24.58
C ILE A 144 -23.14 14.04 25.97
N GLY A 145 -21.99 14.67 26.20
CA GLY A 145 -21.68 15.33 27.47
C GLY A 145 -22.60 16.52 27.79
N GLU A 146 -23.04 17.26 26.77
CA GLU A 146 -24.04 18.33 26.94
C GLU A 146 -25.46 17.78 27.14
N ALA A 147 -25.82 16.66 26.48
CA ALA A 147 -27.17 16.10 26.51
C ALA A 147 -27.45 15.13 27.68
N ALA A 148 -26.44 14.53 28.28
CA ALA A 148 -26.59 13.54 29.35
C ALA A 148 -25.44 13.74 30.35
N THR A 149 -25.65 13.92 31.65
CA THR A 149 -26.12 12.80 32.49
C THR A 149 -26.62 13.27 33.86
N ARG A 150 -26.31 14.50 34.29
CA ARG A 150 -26.64 14.92 35.66
C ARG A 150 -27.88 15.79 35.71
N ASP A 151 -27.89 16.92 35.01
CA ASP A 151 -28.97 17.89 35.18
C ASP A 151 -30.23 17.46 34.44
N PHE A 152 -30.10 16.89 33.23
CA PHE A 152 -31.23 16.31 32.50
C PHE A 152 -31.85 15.10 33.23
N VAL A 153 -31.03 14.14 33.67
CA VAL A 153 -31.53 12.98 34.43
C VAL A 153 -32.18 13.43 35.74
N ARG A 154 -31.60 14.43 36.42
CA ARG A 154 -32.15 14.98 37.67
C ARG A 154 -33.45 15.75 37.46
N SER A 155 -33.58 16.50 36.35
CA SER A 155 -34.82 17.22 36.04
C SER A 155 -35.94 16.25 35.70
N GLU A 156 -35.66 15.20 34.91
CA GLU A 156 -36.65 14.16 34.60
C GLU A 156 -37.07 13.37 35.84
N LEU A 157 -36.12 12.97 36.69
CA LEU A 157 -36.44 12.29 37.95
C LEU A 157 -37.32 13.17 38.86
N ARG A 158 -37.05 14.48 38.91
CA ARG A 158 -37.88 15.42 39.68
C ARG A 158 -39.25 15.62 39.08
N ALA A 159 -39.34 15.78 37.75
CA ALA A 159 -40.60 15.95 37.05
C ALA A 159 -41.53 14.76 37.29
N LEU A 160 -41.00 13.53 37.15
CA LEU A 160 -41.75 12.30 37.41
C LEU A 160 -42.17 12.16 38.88
N LEU A 161 -41.31 12.54 39.83
CA LEU A 161 -41.68 12.55 41.25
C LEU A 161 -42.80 13.56 41.56
N GLN A 162 -42.75 14.74 40.96
CA GLN A 162 -43.78 15.77 41.13
C GLN A 162 -45.14 15.30 40.59
N GLU A 163 -45.15 14.65 39.43
CA GLU A 163 -46.37 14.08 38.84
C GLU A 163 -47.00 13.00 39.75
N LEU A 164 -46.17 12.18 40.41
CA LEU A 164 -46.65 11.19 41.38
C LEU A 164 -47.20 11.83 42.66
N ASP A 165 -46.56 12.88 43.17
CA ASP A 165 -47.00 13.59 44.39
C ASP A 165 -48.32 14.35 44.14
N GLU A 166 -48.49 14.95 42.96
CA GLU A 166 -49.76 15.56 42.54
C GLU A 166 -50.89 14.52 42.41
N ARG A 167 -50.60 13.31 41.89
CA ARG A 167 -51.56 12.20 41.85
C ARG A 167 -51.92 11.69 43.25
N ALA A 168 -50.96 11.61 44.16
CA ALA A 168 -51.20 11.21 45.53
C ALA A 168 -52.02 12.27 46.31
N GLY A 169 -51.70 13.56 46.12
CA GLY A 169 -52.40 14.67 46.74
C GLY A 169 -53.83 14.87 46.22
N SER A 170 -54.05 14.66 44.92
CA SER A 170 -55.41 14.67 44.35
C SER A 170 -56.27 13.52 44.88
N HIS A 171 -55.70 12.32 45.03
CA HIS A 171 -56.38 11.21 45.71
C HIS A 171 -56.70 11.50 47.19
N ALA A 172 -55.82 12.17 47.93
CA ALA A 172 -56.05 12.52 49.32
C ALA A 172 -57.08 13.65 49.51
N ALA A 173 -57.18 14.59 48.56
CA ALA A 173 -58.16 15.68 48.57
C ALA A 173 -59.57 15.23 48.17
N GLU A 174 -59.69 14.15 47.39
CA GLU A 174 -60.97 13.54 47.02
C GLU A 174 -61.56 12.70 48.18
N ASP A 175 -60.75 12.33 49.18
CA ASP A 175 -61.13 11.53 50.34
C ASP A 175 -61.46 12.35 51.62
N ASP A 176 -61.36 13.70 51.58
CA ASP A 176 -61.76 14.60 52.69
C ASP A 176 -63.05 15.39 52.40
N PRO A 177 -64.25 14.84 52.67
CA PRO A 177 -65.51 15.55 52.50
C PRO A 177 -65.93 16.42 53.70
N ASP A 178 -65.14 16.54 54.79
CA ASP A 178 -65.66 17.02 56.09
C ASP A 178 -65.03 18.30 56.68
N ARG A 179 -64.58 19.25 55.84
CA ARG A 179 -63.98 20.51 56.33
C ARG A 179 -64.64 21.81 55.87
N ARG A 180 -65.97 21.80 55.69
CA ARG A 180 -66.78 23.01 55.41
C ARG A 180 -68.02 23.14 56.31
N THR A 181 -67.87 23.15 57.63
CA THR A 181 -68.88 23.76 58.52
C THR A 181 -68.23 24.20 59.83
N THR A 182 -67.97 25.51 59.95
CA THR A 182 -68.23 26.36 61.13
C THR A 182 -67.69 27.76 60.86
#